data_AF-A0A3N5JC52-F1
#
_entry.id   AF-A0A3N5JC52-F1
#
_cell.length_a   1.000
_cell.length_b   1.000
_cell.length_c   1.000
_cell.angle_alpha   90.00
_cell.angle_beta   90.00
_cell.angle_gamma   90.00
#
_symmetry.space_group_name_H-M   'P 1'
#
loop_
_entity.id
_entity.type
_entity.pdbx_description
1 polymer ?
#
loop_
_entity_poly.entity_id
_entity_poly.type
_entity_poly.pdbx_seq_one_letter_code
_entity_poly.pdbx_strand_id
1 'polypeptide(L)'
;IIDEISRSMEVVVPDDQLSLAIGKRGQNVRLASRLTGWKIDVKSESKYDKSIKDGYQSLLQIAGVGEVTADVLYKKGFQSAQEVAEASIEELLEVPGLSQKKAEKLLESAASYVQLESQKNALDKQNQALEEEKAAAEEAAAESGQEPAKAPEEPKADETEEQE
;
A
#
# COMPACT_ATOMS: atom_id res chain seq x y z
N ILE A 1 12.52 10.52 -11.65
CA ILE A 1 12.00 11.73 -10.97
C ILE A 1 12.94 12.05 -9.83
N ILE A 2 13.32 13.32 -9.62
CA ILE A 2 14.29 13.72 -8.60
C ILE A 2 13.61 14.74 -7.70
N ASP A 3 13.59 14.47 -6.40
CA ASP A 3 13.17 15.42 -5.39
C ASP A 3 14.40 15.88 -4.58
N GLU A 4 14.79 17.13 -4.82
CA GLU A 4 15.96 17.74 -4.22
C GLU A 4 15.76 18.08 -2.74
N ILE A 5 14.51 18.30 -2.31
CA ILE A 5 14.16 18.67 -0.94
C ILE A 5 14.31 17.45 -0.04
N SER A 6 13.78 16.29 -0.47
CA SER A 6 13.88 15.04 0.27
C SER A 6 15.15 14.23 -0.02
N ARG A 7 16.01 14.70 -0.97
CA ARG A 7 17.16 13.96 -1.51
C ARG A 7 16.78 12.54 -1.94
N SER A 8 15.65 12.43 -2.61
CA SER A 8 15.13 11.16 -3.12
C SER A 8 15.11 11.15 -4.64
N MET A 9 15.33 9.97 -5.21
CA MET A 9 15.36 9.75 -6.64
C MET A 9 14.54 8.50 -6.95
N GLU A 10 13.56 8.66 -7.81
CA GLU A 10 12.76 7.57 -8.34
C GLU A 10 13.22 7.23 -9.76
N VAL A 11 13.59 5.97 -9.97
CA VAL A 11 14.07 5.44 -11.26
C VAL A 11 13.02 4.47 -11.82
N VAL A 12 12.54 4.77 -13.02
CA VAL A 12 11.63 3.88 -13.76
C VAL A 12 12.47 3.04 -14.71
N VAL A 13 12.32 1.71 -14.63
CA VAL A 13 13.02 0.76 -15.49
C VAL A 13 12.03 -0.19 -16.16
N PRO A 14 12.37 -0.77 -17.32
CA PRO A 14 11.59 -1.85 -17.92
C PRO A 14 11.40 -3.03 -16.95
N ASP A 15 10.27 -3.74 -17.04
CA ASP A 15 9.94 -4.85 -16.13
C ASP A 15 10.98 -5.98 -16.16
N ASP A 16 11.56 -6.26 -17.32
CA ASP A 16 12.63 -7.24 -17.52
C ASP A 16 13.95 -6.82 -16.83
N GLN A 17 14.17 -5.52 -16.65
CA GLN A 17 15.37 -4.97 -16.02
C GLN A 17 15.21 -4.65 -14.54
N LEU A 18 14.01 -4.73 -13.99
CA LEU A 18 13.74 -4.44 -12.57
C LEU A 18 14.65 -5.26 -11.63
N SER A 19 14.81 -6.55 -11.90
CA SER A 19 15.64 -7.43 -11.08
C SER A 19 17.13 -7.05 -11.14
N LEU A 20 17.61 -6.67 -12.34
CA LEU A 20 19.00 -6.25 -12.53
C LEU A 20 19.27 -4.90 -11.86
N ALA A 21 18.34 -3.95 -11.97
CA ALA A 21 18.41 -2.63 -11.37
C ALA A 21 18.43 -2.71 -9.83
N ILE A 22 17.60 -3.56 -9.23
CA ILE A 22 17.59 -3.81 -7.78
C ILE A 22 18.86 -4.56 -7.36
N GLY A 23 19.28 -5.55 -8.14
CA GLY A 23 20.38 -6.46 -7.83
C GLY A 23 20.01 -7.50 -6.77
N LYS A 24 20.90 -8.49 -6.55
CA LYS A 24 20.67 -9.54 -5.55
C LYS A 24 20.50 -8.93 -4.16
N ARG A 25 19.36 -9.19 -3.51
CA ARG A 25 18.99 -8.63 -2.20
C ARG A 25 19.07 -7.09 -2.14
N GLY A 26 18.78 -6.40 -3.26
CA GLY A 26 18.81 -4.93 -3.30
C GLY A 26 20.20 -4.32 -3.23
N GLN A 27 21.26 -5.10 -3.49
CA GLN A 27 22.64 -4.65 -3.33
C GLN A 27 22.97 -3.45 -4.21
N ASN A 28 22.49 -3.42 -5.46
CA ASN A 28 22.80 -2.34 -6.40
C ASN A 28 22.16 -1.02 -5.93
N VAL A 29 20.87 -1.03 -5.59
CA VAL A 29 20.16 0.15 -5.07
C VAL A 29 20.77 0.65 -3.76
N ARG A 30 21.19 -0.27 -2.87
CA ARG A 30 21.82 0.10 -1.60
C ARG A 30 23.21 0.72 -1.79
N LEU A 31 24.02 0.18 -2.69
CA LEU A 31 25.33 0.74 -3.02
C LEU A 31 25.19 2.09 -3.71
N ALA A 32 24.29 2.19 -4.69
CA ALA A 32 24.02 3.45 -5.38
C ALA A 32 23.54 4.52 -4.40
N SER A 33 22.59 4.22 -3.52
CA SER A 33 22.12 5.15 -2.48
C SER A 33 23.25 5.63 -1.55
N ARG A 34 24.19 4.73 -1.19
CA ARG A 34 25.36 5.08 -0.34
C ARG A 34 26.39 5.93 -1.09
N LEU A 35 26.61 5.66 -2.37
CA LEU A 35 27.58 6.37 -3.20
C LEU A 35 27.09 7.77 -3.56
N THR A 36 25.81 7.91 -3.88
CA THR A 36 25.21 9.22 -4.21
C THR A 36 24.85 10.00 -2.97
N GLY A 37 24.51 9.33 -1.86
CA GLY A 37 23.94 9.96 -0.68
C GLY A 37 22.46 10.32 -0.84
N TRP A 38 21.80 9.77 -1.86
CA TRP A 38 20.38 9.97 -2.15
C TRP A 38 19.60 8.69 -1.88
N LYS A 39 18.32 8.83 -1.50
CA LYS A 39 17.43 7.67 -1.39
C LYS A 39 16.95 7.29 -2.79
N ILE A 40 17.35 6.12 -3.28
CA ILE A 40 16.97 5.65 -4.62
C ILE A 40 15.85 4.61 -4.51
N ASP A 41 14.71 4.89 -5.14
CA ASP A 41 13.58 3.97 -5.28
C ASP A 41 13.46 3.54 -6.76
N VAL A 42 13.35 2.23 -7.02
CA VAL A 42 13.25 1.69 -8.38
C VAL A 42 11.86 1.10 -8.59
N LYS A 43 11.13 1.59 -9.60
CA LYS A 43 9.84 1.07 -10.03
C LYS A 43 9.92 0.55 -11.45
N SER A 44 9.09 -0.44 -11.76
CA SER A 44 8.97 -0.89 -13.15
C SER A 44 8.03 0.00 -13.94
N GLU A 45 8.19 0.03 -15.26
CA GLU A 45 7.33 0.78 -16.18
C GLU A 45 5.86 0.39 -16.02
N SER A 46 5.54 -0.92 -16.01
CA SER A 46 4.16 -1.37 -15.78
C SER A 46 3.58 -0.90 -14.44
N LYS A 47 4.39 -0.84 -13.38
CA LYS A 47 3.93 -0.33 -12.07
C LYS A 47 3.76 1.18 -12.08
N TYR A 48 4.66 1.89 -12.74
CA TYR A 48 4.58 3.33 -12.92
C TYR A 48 3.29 3.69 -13.68
N ASP A 49 3.03 3.04 -14.81
CA ASP A 49 1.81 3.22 -15.60
C ASP A 49 0.53 2.93 -14.81
N LYS A 50 0.55 1.91 -13.95
CA LYS A 50 -0.58 1.64 -13.04
C LYS A 50 -0.78 2.77 -12.06
N SER A 51 0.28 3.22 -11.37
CA SER A 51 0.15 4.33 -10.43
C SER A 51 -0.34 5.62 -11.09
N ILE A 52 0.07 5.87 -12.34
CA ILE A 52 -0.42 6.98 -13.15
C ILE A 52 -1.91 6.83 -13.46
N LYS A 53 -2.34 5.64 -13.88
CA LYS A 53 -3.76 5.36 -14.17
C LYS A 53 -4.62 5.46 -12.92
N ASP A 54 -4.16 4.91 -11.81
CA ASP A 54 -4.87 4.94 -10.52
C ASP A 54 -5.02 6.39 -10.05
N GLY A 55 -3.95 7.19 -10.14
CA GLY A 55 -4.00 8.61 -9.83
C GLY A 55 -4.97 9.39 -10.72
N TYR A 56 -4.96 9.12 -12.04
CA TYR A 56 -5.94 9.70 -12.98
C TYR A 56 -7.38 9.31 -12.64
N GLN A 57 -7.62 8.05 -12.23
CA GLN A 57 -8.93 7.60 -11.75
C GLN A 57 -9.36 8.34 -10.47
N SER A 58 -8.43 8.59 -9.53
CA SER A 58 -8.73 9.39 -8.34
C SER A 58 -9.18 10.81 -8.71
N LEU A 59 -8.59 11.43 -9.73
CA LEU A 59 -9.03 12.75 -10.23
C LEU A 59 -10.46 12.71 -10.79
N LEU A 60 -10.79 11.69 -11.57
CA LEU A 60 -12.13 11.51 -12.15
C LEU A 60 -13.22 11.27 -11.10
N GLN A 61 -12.86 10.74 -9.93
CA GLN A 61 -13.82 10.50 -8.84
C GLN A 61 -14.17 11.78 -8.08
N ILE A 62 -13.41 12.87 -8.25
CA ILE A 62 -13.72 14.17 -7.64
C ILE A 62 -14.97 14.74 -8.32
N ALA A 63 -15.96 15.10 -7.52
CA ALA A 63 -17.19 15.72 -8.00
C ALA A 63 -16.89 17.03 -8.75
N GLY A 64 -17.23 17.06 -10.05
CA GLY A 64 -17.04 18.23 -10.92
C GLY A 64 -15.81 18.19 -11.81
N VAL A 65 -14.97 17.17 -11.71
CA VAL A 65 -13.89 16.88 -12.68
C VAL A 65 -14.45 15.98 -13.78
N GLY A 66 -14.45 16.48 -15.02
CA GLY A 66 -14.66 15.64 -16.21
C GLY A 66 -13.33 15.20 -16.81
N GLU A 67 -13.36 14.28 -17.79
CA GLU A 67 -12.16 13.80 -18.49
C GLU A 67 -11.28 14.95 -19.02
N VAL A 68 -11.88 15.97 -19.61
CA VAL A 68 -11.15 17.13 -20.12
C VAL A 68 -10.44 17.89 -19.00
N THR A 69 -11.07 18.04 -17.83
CA THR A 69 -10.45 18.73 -16.70
C THR A 69 -9.35 17.88 -16.07
N ALA A 70 -9.56 16.57 -15.96
CA ALA A 70 -8.56 15.62 -15.47
C ALA A 70 -7.32 15.61 -16.38
N ASP A 71 -7.48 15.61 -17.70
CA ASP A 71 -6.36 15.67 -18.65
C ASP A 71 -5.51 16.94 -18.51
N VAL A 72 -6.16 18.08 -18.27
CA VAL A 72 -5.44 19.36 -18.14
C VAL A 72 -4.74 19.43 -16.78
N LEU A 73 -5.37 18.92 -15.71
CA LEU A 73 -4.74 18.78 -14.39
C LEU A 73 -3.51 17.86 -14.47
N TYR A 74 -3.65 16.72 -15.15
CA TYR A 74 -2.56 15.77 -15.36
C TYR A 74 -1.37 16.39 -16.09
N LYS A 75 -1.63 17.15 -17.17
CA LYS A 75 -0.58 17.88 -17.91
C LYS A 75 0.11 18.95 -17.07
N LYS A 76 -0.59 19.51 -16.09
CA LYS A 76 -0.04 20.49 -15.13
C LYS A 76 0.76 19.85 -14.00
N GLY A 77 0.71 18.52 -13.87
CA GLY A 77 1.48 17.75 -12.91
C GLY A 77 0.68 17.23 -11.73
N PHE A 78 -0.63 17.50 -11.66
CA PHE A 78 -1.50 16.92 -10.64
C PHE A 78 -1.86 15.49 -11.05
N GLN A 79 -1.23 14.51 -10.40
CA GLN A 79 -1.40 13.09 -10.71
C GLN A 79 -2.39 12.41 -9.78
N SER A 80 -2.80 13.04 -8.67
CA SER A 80 -3.70 12.44 -7.69
C SER A 80 -4.69 13.43 -7.09
N ALA A 81 -5.80 12.92 -6.55
CA ALA A 81 -6.77 13.73 -5.83
C ALA A 81 -6.17 14.41 -4.60
N GLN A 82 -5.14 13.80 -4.01
CA GLN A 82 -4.41 14.36 -2.87
C GLN A 82 -3.60 15.59 -3.27
N GLU A 83 -2.87 15.54 -4.38
CA GLU A 83 -2.12 16.70 -4.88
C GLU A 83 -3.04 17.87 -5.21
N VAL A 84 -4.24 17.59 -5.73
CA VAL A 84 -5.25 18.65 -5.97
C VAL A 84 -5.76 19.26 -4.67
N ALA A 85 -5.92 18.48 -3.60
CA ALA A 85 -6.37 18.98 -2.30
C ALA A 85 -5.31 19.84 -1.57
N GLU A 86 -4.03 19.54 -1.80
CA GLU A 86 -2.89 20.29 -1.25
C GLU A 86 -2.51 21.52 -2.11
N ALA A 87 -2.99 21.57 -3.36
CA ALA A 87 -2.76 22.67 -4.28
C ALA A 87 -3.40 23.98 -3.81
N SER A 88 -2.82 25.08 -4.25
CA SER A 88 -3.37 26.42 -4.04
C SER A 88 -4.40 26.79 -5.12
N ILE A 89 -5.30 27.72 -4.78
CA ILE A 89 -6.28 28.27 -5.75
C ILE A 89 -5.55 28.90 -6.95
N GLU A 90 -4.39 29.51 -6.73
CA GLU A 90 -3.59 30.16 -7.77
C GLU A 90 -3.10 29.16 -8.81
N GLU A 91 -2.54 28.02 -8.37
CA GLU A 91 -2.07 26.94 -9.26
C GLU A 91 -3.23 26.34 -10.07
N LEU A 92 -4.41 26.20 -9.46
CA LEU A 92 -5.61 25.70 -10.15
C LEU A 92 -6.19 26.70 -11.16
N LEU A 93 -6.00 28.00 -10.94
CA LEU A 93 -6.43 29.04 -11.89
C LEU A 93 -5.53 29.13 -13.13
N GLU A 94 -4.28 28.68 -13.06
CA GLU A 94 -3.44 28.56 -14.24
C GLU A 94 -3.92 27.50 -15.22
N VAL A 95 -4.80 26.61 -14.78
CA VAL A 95 -5.32 25.50 -15.56
C VAL A 95 -6.42 26.02 -16.50
N PRO A 96 -6.24 25.93 -17.84
CA PRO A 96 -7.22 26.43 -18.79
C PRO A 96 -8.60 25.78 -18.60
N GLY A 97 -9.65 26.60 -18.47
CA GLY A 97 -11.04 26.12 -18.33
C GLY A 97 -11.54 25.99 -16.89
N LEU A 98 -10.69 26.28 -15.90
CA LEU A 98 -11.07 26.40 -14.49
C LEU A 98 -11.43 27.85 -14.14
N SER A 99 -12.56 28.02 -13.47
CA SER A 99 -12.97 29.31 -12.90
C SER A 99 -12.75 29.30 -11.39
N GLN A 100 -12.61 30.47 -10.78
CA GLN A 100 -12.36 30.59 -9.33
C GLN A 100 -13.39 29.81 -8.49
N LYS A 101 -14.67 29.95 -8.81
CA LYS A 101 -15.76 29.20 -8.14
C LYS A 101 -15.68 27.68 -8.36
N LYS A 102 -15.14 27.22 -9.49
CA LYS A 102 -14.94 25.79 -9.75
C LYS A 102 -13.73 25.28 -8.98
N ALA A 103 -12.62 26.01 -8.97
CA ALA A 103 -11.42 25.65 -8.22
C ALA A 103 -11.70 25.50 -6.72
N GLU A 104 -12.46 26.44 -6.13
CA GLU A 104 -12.91 26.35 -4.72
C GLU A 104 -13.70 25.06 -4.44
N LYS A 105 -14.70 24.77 -5.28
CA LYS A 105 -15.50 23.54 -5.15
C LYS A 105 -14.69 22.27 -5.36
N LEU A 106 -13.71 22.31 -6.26
CA LEU A 106 -12.82 21.18 -6.50
C LEU A 106 -11.91 20.92 -5.31
N LEU A 107 -11.36 21.95 -4.68
CA LEU A 107 -10.59 21.81 -3.44
C LEU A 107 -11.43 21.18 -2.33
N GLU A 108 -12.66 21.65 -2.14
CA GLU A 108 -13.58 21.09 -1.14
C GLU A 108 -13.93 19.62 -1.44
N SER A 109 -14.20 19.31 -2.72
CA SER A 109 -14.52 17.95 -3.16
C SER A 109 -13.30 17.01 -3.09
N ALA A 110 -12.11 17.51 -3.40
CA ALA A 110 -10.86 16.76 -3.30
C ALA A 110 -10.51 16.50 -1.83
N ALA A 111 -10.59 17.51 -0.96
CA ALA A 111 -10.32 17.37 0.47
C ALA A 111 -11.28 16.37 1.15
N SER A 112 -12.57 16.43 0.82
CA SER A 112 -13.55 15.46 1.33
C SER A 112 -13.29 14.04 0.82
N TYR A 113 -12.91 13.88 -0.46
CA TYR A 113 -12.51 12.59 -1.00
C TYR A 113 -11.29 12.01 -0.28
N VAL A 114 -10.23 12.79 -0.09
CA VAL A 114 -9.00 12.38 0.61
C VAL A 114 -9.27 12.04 2.08
N GLN A 115 -10.14 12.79 2.75
CA GLN A 115 -10.58 12.46 4.12
C GLN A 115 -11.37 11.17 4.20
N LEU A 116 -12.25 10.90 3.23
CA LEU A 116 -13.00 9.64 3.18
C LEU A 116 -12.08 8.46 2.86
N GLU A 117 -11.14 8.64 1.92
CA GLU A 117 -10.18 7.61 1.53
C GLU A 117 -9.22 7.27 2.69
N SER A 118 -8.68 8.27 3.38
CA SER A 118 -7.83 8.06 4.56
C SER A 118 -8.56 7.37 5.71
N GLN A 119 -9.83 7.72 5.95
CA GLN A 119 -10.67 7.04 6.93
C GLN A 119 -10.95 5.58 6.54
N LYS A 120 -11.29 5.31 5.27
CA LYS A 120 -11.46 3.94 4.77
C LYS A 120 -10.18 3.12 4.91
N ASN A 121 -9.05 3.66 4.46
CA ASN A 121 -7.76 2.98 4.56
C ASN A 121 -7.35 2.74 6.03
N ALA A 122 -7.68 3.65 6.95
CA ALA A 122 -7.45 3.44 8.38
C ALA A 122 -8.34 2.34 8.97
N LEU A 123 -9.62 2.31 8.59
CA LEU A 123 -10.58 1.29 9.00
C LEU A 123 -10.18 -0.10 8.45
N ASP A 124 -9.78 -0.17 7.18
CA ASP A 124 -9.36 -1.42 6.54
C ASP A 124 -8.09 -1.98 7.19
N LYS A 125 -7.12 -1.13 7.53
CA LYS A 125 -5.94 -1.54 8.31
C LYS A 125 -6.31 -2.03 9.70
N GLN A 126 -7.26 -1.38 10.37
CA GLN A 126 -7.73 -1.80 11.68
C GLN A 126 -8.44 -3.16 11.60
N ASN A 127 -9.30 -3.36 10.60
CA ASN A 127 -10.00 -4.62 10.38
C ASN A 127 -9.03 -5.75 10.00
N GLN A 128 -8.04 -5.49 9.13
CA GLN A 128 -7.01 -6.48 8.81
C GLN A 128 -6.18 -6.87 10.03
N ALA A 129 -5.77 -5.91 10.86
CA ALA A 129 -5.03 -6.21 12.09
C ALA A 129 -5.85 -7.06 13.07
N LEU A 130 -7.15 -6.77 13.21
CA LEU A 130 -8.06 -7.55 14.05
C LEU A 130 -8.30 -8.96 13.51
N GLU A 131 -8.41 -9.13 12.19
CA GLU A 131 -8.55 -10.44 11.55
C GLU A 131 -7.25 -11.26 11.65
N GLU A 132 -6.08 -10.64 11.50
CA GLU A 132 -4.78 -11.28 11.73
C GLU A 132 -4.61 -11.73 13.20
N GLU A 133 -5.03 -10.90 14.16
CA GLU A 133 -4.99 -11.25 15.59
C GLU A 133 -5.96 -12.40 15.93
N LYS A 134 -7.16 -12.40 15.34
CA LYS A 134 -8.12 -13.51 15.49
C LYS A 134 -7.63 -14.79 14.83
N ALA A 135 -7.07 -14.71 13.62
CA ALA A 135 -6.53 -15.87 12.93
C ALA A 135 -5.37 -16.48 13.71
N ALA A 136 -4.46 -15.65 14.25
CA ALA A 136 -3.37 -16.13 15.11
C ALA A 136 -3.88 -16.78 16.41
N ALA A 137 -4.96 -16.25 17.02
CA ALA A 137 -5.58 -16.84 18.21
C ALA A 137 -6.30 -18.17 17.92
N GLU A 138 -6.93 -18.30 16.75
CA GLU A 138 -7.62 -19.53 16.32
C GLU A 138 -6.62 -20.62 15.93
N GLU A 139 -5.50 -20.25 15.30
CA GLU A 139 -4.39 -21.17 14.98
C GLU A 139 -3.68 -21.66 16.25
N ALA A 140 -3.48 -20.79 17.25
CA ALA A 140 -2.96 -21.18 18.57
C ALA A 140 -3.94 -22.05 19.39
N ALA A 141 -5.25 -21.85 19.23
CA ALA A 141 -6.26 -22.69 19.88
C ALA A 141 -6.33 -24.09 19.25
N ALA A 142 -6.16 -24.19 17.91
CA ALA A 142 -6.18 -25.45 17.18
C ALA A 142 -4.98 -26.37 17.52
N GLU A 143 -3.80 -25.81 17.84
CA GLU A 143 -2.62 -26.60 18.24
C GLU A 143 -2.73 -27.22 19.65
N SER A 144 -3.63 -26.74 20.51
CA SER A 144 -3.74 -27.20 21.90
C SER A 144 -4.80 -28.28 22.15
N GLY A 145 -5.51 -28.73 21.10
CA GLY A 145 -6.76 -29.48 21.22
C GLY A 145 -6.79 -30.88 20.60
N GLN A 146 -5.82 -31.77 20.86
CA GLN A 146 -6.07 -33.21 20.71
C GLN A 146 -5.08 -34.11 21.48
N GLU A 147 -5.45 -34.51 22.69
CA GLU A 147 -5.13 -35.84 23.24
C GLU A 147 -6.26 -36.24 24.20
N PRO A 148 -7.13 -37.21 23.86
CA PRO A 148 -8.15 -37.68 24.79
C PRO A 148 -7.56 -38.73 25.73
N ALA A 149 -7.86 -38.54 27.02
CA ALA A 149 -7.50 -39.39 28.14
C ALA A 149 -7.91 -40.86 27.97
N LYS A 150 -7.05 -41.77 28.44
CA LYS A 150 -7.45 -43.11 28.89
C LYS A 150 -6.56 -43.58 30.05
N ALA A 151 -7.06 -43.43 31.27
CA ALA A 151 -6.76 -44.32 32.40
C ALA A 151 -7.77 -45.49 32.38
N PRO A 152 -7.66 -46.60 33.16
CA PRO A 152 -6.73 -46.98 34.25
C PRO A 152 -6.04 -48.36 33.98
N GLU A 153 -5.17 -48.95 34.81
CA GLU A 153 -5.50 -49.83 35.96
C GLU A 153 -4.20 -50.45 36.59
N GLU A 154 -4.24 -50.75 37.89
CA GLU A 154 -3.15 -51.17 38.81
C GLU A 154 -2.52 -52.56 38.53
N PRO A 155 -1.27 -52.83 38.98
CA PRO A 155 -0.73 -54.18 38.96
C PRO A 155 -1.04 -54.93 40.28
N LYS A 156 -1.82 -56.01 40.21
CA LYS A 156 -1.83 -57.05 41.25
C LYS A 156 -0.76 -58.10 40.96
N ALA A 157 0.03 -58.41 41.97
CA ALA A 157 0.78 -59.65 42.08
C ALA A 157 -0.15 -60.79 42.53
N ASP A 158 -0.04 -61.98 41.94
CA ASP A 158 0.02 -63.26 42.68
C ASP A 158 0.40 -64.43 41.74
N GLU A 159 0.82 -65.52 42.37
CA GLU A 159 1.60 -66.68 41.93
C GLU A 159 0.97 -67.70 40.93
N THR A 160 1.83 -68.66 40.55
CA THR A 160 1.65 -70.14 40.46
C THR A 160 1.61 -70.87 39.09
N GLU A 161 2.48 -71.90 39.02
CA GLU A 161 2.45 -73.21 38.31
C GLU A 161 2.36 -73.28 36.77
N GLU A 162 3.37 -73.82 36.06
CA GLU A 162 3.80 -75.23 35.89
C GLU A 162 3.14 -75.91 34.66
N GLN A 163 3.96 -76.22 33.65
CA GLN A 163 4.02 -77.47 32.86
C GLN A 163 4.85 -77.28 31.57
N GLU A 164 6.10 -77.76 31.58
CA GLU A 164 6.55 -78.96 30.83
C GLU A 164 7.88 -79.48 31.41
#